data_AF-A0A845HE20-F1
#
_entry.id   AF-A0A845HE20-F1
#
_cell.length_a   1.000
_cell.length_b   1.000
_cell.length_c   1.000
_cell.angle_alpha   90.00
_cell.angle_beta   90.00
_cell.angle_gamma   90.00
#
_symmetry.space_group_name_H-M   'P 1'
#
loop_
_entity.id
_entity.type
_entity.pdbx_description
1 polymer ?
#
loop_
_entity_poly.entity_id
_entity_poly.type
_entity_poly.pdbx_seq_one_letter_code
_entity_poly.pdbx_strand_id
1 'polypeptide(L)'
;MSVFEGALCQDVALYLDVTAGSIRRINTVGGTKNCVNCSVATDATLAGHPASALLGGPCRIDVLEKTFGAKFGEPGAIGKVIGILMAAGPGARGIVFGLRSNGVGHVFNAVNQKGVVRFLDGQTGRAAALDGYVQFRFLRTN
;
A
#
# COMPACT_ATOMS: atom_id res chain seq x y z
N MET A 1 -5.49 50.13 21.06
CA MET A 1 -6.20 48.92 21.51
C MET A 1 -6.27 47.94 20.36
N SER A 2 -5.77 46.72 20.61
CA SER A 2 -6.13 45.44 19.98
C SER A 2 -5.46 45.04 18.66
N VAL A 3 -4.38 44.28 18.83
CA VAL A 3 -3.85 43.21 17.96
C VAL A 3 -4.75 41.97 18.01
N PHE A 4 -4.91 41.25 16.89
CA PHE A 4 -5.19 39.80 16.73
C PHE A 4 -4.90 39.46 15.25
N GLU A 5 -3.77 38.86 14.88
CA GLU A 5 -3.46 37.41 14.79
C GLU A 5 -4.02 36.71 13.55
N GLY A 6 -3.17 35.90 12.90
CA GLY A 6 -3.33 35.39 11.54
C GLY A 6 -3.98 34.01 11.41
N ALA A 7 -4.23 33.61 10.16
CA ALA A 7 -4.39 32.24 9.64
C ALA A 7 -4.65 32.34 8.12
N LEU A 8 -3.66 32.06 7.27
CA LEU A 8 -3.38 30.78 6.61
C LEU A 8 -4.28 30.47 5.39
N CYS A 9 -3.60 30.44 4.24
CA CYS A 9 -3.99 29.90 2.94
C CYS A 9 -4.61 28.50 3.07
N GLN A 10 -5.92 28.37 3.00
CA GLN A 10 -6.60 27.06 2.89
C GLN A 10 -7.87 27.18 2.04
N ASP A 11 -7.69 27.17 0.72
CA ASP A 11 -8.76 26.84 -0.25
C ASP A 11 -8.31 25.72 -1.20
N VAL A 12 -7.56 24.74 -0.67
CA VAL A 12 -7.50 23.43 -1.31
C VAL A 12 -8.52 22.57 -0.58
N ALA A 13 -9.70 22.45 -1.18
CA ALA A 13 -10.70 21.46 -0.81
C ALA A 13 -10.07 20.07 -0.88
N LEU A 14 -9.41 19.65 0.20
CA LEU A 14 -9.04 18.27 0.48
C LEU A 14 -10.32 17.54 0.81
N TYR A 15 -11.10 17.26 -0.24
CA TYR A 15 -12.12 16.23 -0.21
C TYR A 15 -11.43 14.97 0.34
N LEU A 16 -11.88 14.53 1.52
CA LEU A 16 -11.47 13.28 2.14
C LEU A 16 -11.92 12.17 1.22
N ASP A 17 -11.06 11.81 0.26
CA ASP A 17 -11.29 10.65 -0.59
C ASP A 17 -11.03 9.41 0.29
N VAL A 18 -12.12 8.89 0.85
CA VAL A 18 -12.18 7.52 1.39
C VAL A 18 -12.05 6.51 0.24
N THR A 19 -12.08 6.98 -1.01
CA THR A 19 -11.73 6.20 -2.19
C THR A 19 -10.22 6.12 -2.34
N ALA A 20 -9.74 5.01 -2.89
CA ALA A 20 -8.34 4.78 -3.19
C ALA A 20 -7.87 5.64 -4.38
N GLY A 21 -8.19 6.95 -4.39
CA GLY A 21 -8.16 7.83 -5.56
C GLY A 21 -6.82 7.85 -6.29
N SER A 22 -5.71 7.88 -5.56
CA SER A 22 -4.37 7.86 -6.16
C SER A 22 -3.98 6.51 -6.77
N ILE A 23 -4.57 5.39 -6.33
CA ILE A 23 -4.19 4.06 -6.82
C ILE A 23 -5.07 3.54 -7.96
N ARG A 24 -6.13 4.26 -8.35
CA ARG A 24 -7.03 3.87 -9.45
C ARG A 24 -6.35 3.78 -10.81
N ARG A 25 -5.21 4.45 -10.98
CA ARG A 25 -4.43 4.48 -12.23
C ARG A 25 -3.16 3.61 -12.16
N ILE A 26 -3.08 2.69 -11.20
CA ILE A 26 -1.92 1.79 -11.10
C ILE A 26 -1.95 0.75 -12.21
N ASN A 27 -3.05 0.00 -12.37
CA ASN A 27 -3.16 -1.07 -13.37
C ASN A 27 -3.92 -0.63 -14.62
N THR A 28 -3.47 0.43 -15.30
CA THR A 28 -4.12 0.99 -16.49
C THR A 28 -4.26 -0.01 -17.65
N VAL A 29 -3.39 -1.01 -17.68
CA VAL A 29 -3.36 -2.08 -18.69
C VAL A 29 -4.22 -3.29 -18.33
N GLY A 30 -4.83 -3.33 -17.14
CA GLY A 30 -5.78 -4.39 -16.74
C GLY A 30 -5.16 -5.78 -16.49
N GLY A 31 -3.89 -5.86 -16.10
CA GLY A 31 -3.23 -7.14 -15.82
C GLY A 31 -3.82 -7.85 -14.60
N THR A 32 -3.98 -9.18 -14.68
CA THR A 32 -4.49 -10.01 -13.56
C THR A 32 -3.39 -10.79 -12.84
N LYS A 33 -2.16 -10.80 -13.38
CA LYS A 33 -1.02 -11.57 -12.86
C LYS A 33 0.18 -10.69 -12.47
N ASN A 34 0.04 -9.37 -12.58
CA ASN A 34 1.09 -8.36 -12.35
C ASN A 34 1.06 -7.76 -10.93
N CYS A 35 0.54 -8.47 -9.93
CA CYS A 35 0.34 -7.94 -8.58
C CYS A 35 1.63 -7.38 -7.93
N VAL A 36 2.79 -7.99 -8.23
CA VAL A 36 4.12 -7.49 -7.80
C VAL A 36 4.40 -6.10 -8.39
N ASN A 37 4.22 -5.91 -9.70
CA ASN A 37 4.42 -4.62 -10.36
C ASN A 37 3.41 -3.56 -9.86
N CYS A 38 2.14 -3.95 -9.68
CA CYS A 38 1.13 -3.08 -9.09
C CYS A 38 1.52 -2.63 -7.68
N SER A 39 2.14 -3.50 -6.89
CA SER A 39 2.56 -3.16 -5.53
C SER A 39 3.73 -2.17 -5.51
N VAL A 40 4.68 -2.31 -6.44
CA VAL A 40 5.78 -1.34 -6.61
C VAL A 40 5.26 0.03 -7.06
N ALA A 41 4.40 0.05 -8.09
CA ALA A 41 3.82 1.31 -8.60
C ALA A 41 2.93 2.00 -7.56
N THR A 42 2.21 1.21 -6.75
CA THR A 42 1.41 1.74 -5.63
C THR A 42 2.30 2.37 -4.57
N ASP A 43 3.42 1.72 -4.18
CA ASP A 43 4.35 2.30 -3.21
C ASP A 43 4.95 3.63 -3.70
N ALA A 44 5.40 3.66 -4.97
CA ALA A 44 5.92 4.87 -5.59
C ALA A 44 4.89 6.01 -5.60
N THR A 45 3.63 5.69 -5.94
CA THR A 45 2.54 6.66 -5.95
C THR A 45 2.22 7.18 -4.55
N LEU A 46 2.24 6.31 -3.52
CA LEU A 46 2.09 6.71 -2.12
C LEU A 46 3.26 7.55 -1.61
N ALA A 47 4.45 7.37 -2.19
CA ALA A 47 5.63 8.20 -1.92
C ALA A 47 5.61 9.55 -2.67
N GLY A 48 4.56 9.87 -3.42
CA GLY A 48 4.44 11.12 -4.18
C GLY A 48 4.99 11.07 -5.60
N HIS A 49 5.33 9.88 -6.11
CA HIS A 49 5.82 9.66 -7.48
C HIS A 49 4.78 8.88 -8.28
N PRO A 50 3.88 9.55 -9.04
CA PRO A 50 2.85 8.86 -9.81
C PRO A 50 3.44 7.80 -10.74
N ALA A 51 2.98 6.55 -10.61
CA ALA A 51 3.48 5.42 -11.39
C ALA A 51 2.33 4.51 -11.86
N SER A 52 2.58 3.70 -12.88
CA SER A 52 1.65 2.66 -13.35
C SER A 52 2.40 1.37 -13.60
N ALA A 53 1.75 0.24 -13.31
CA ALA A 53 2.30 -1.08 -13.54
C ALA A 53 2.20 -1.47 -15.01
N LEU A 54 3.32 -1.93 -15.57
CA LEU A 54 3.34 -2.60 -16.86
C LEU A 54 2.65 -3.98 -16.78
N LEU A 55 2.23 -4.51 -17.94
CA LEU A 55 1.83 -5.90 -18.05
C LEU A 55 2.99 -6.81 -17.63
N GLY A 56 2.65 -7.96 -17.05
CA GLY A 56 3.64 -8.91 -16.58
C GLY A 56 2.97 -10.21 -16.13
N GLY A 57 3.77 -11.29 -16.13
CA GLY A 57 3.39 -12.57 -15.57
C GLY A 57 3.58 -12.65 -14.05
N PRO A 58 3.19 -13.78 -13.43
CA PRO A 58 3.44 -14.01 -12.02
C PRO A 58 4.94 -13.88 -11.71
N CYS A 59 5.26 -13.09 -10.70
CA CYS A 59 6.64 -12.89 -10.25
C CYS A 59 6.80 -13.40 -8.82
N ARG A 60 8.01 -13.85 -8.49
CA ARG A 60 8.35 -14.25 -7.13
C ARG A 60 8.44 -13.01 -6.24
N ILE A 61 8.03 -13.15 -4.99
CA ILE A 61 8.03 -12.04 -4.03
C ILE A 61 9.43 -11.57 -3.62
N ASP A 62 10.46 -12.40 -3.81
CA ASP A 62 11.86 -12.05 -3.55
C ASP A 62 12.38 -10.88 -4.42
N VAL A 63 11.72 -10.62 -5.55
CA VAL A 63 11.99 -9.42 -6.36
C VAL A 63 11.67 -8.14 -5.59
N LEU A 64 10.64 -8.15 -4.73
CA LEU A 64 10.28 -6.98 -3.91
C LEU A 64 11.34 -6.70 -2.86
N GLU A 65 11.90 -7.75 -2.25
CA GLU A 65 13.00 -7.59 -1.29
C GLU A 65 14.21 -6.91 -1.92
N LYS A 66 14.58 -7.34 -3.14
CA LYS A 66 15.66 -6.71 -3.91
C LYS A 66 15.33 -5.27 -4.30
N THR A 67 14.07 -5.01 -4.69
CA THR A 67 13.62 -3.68 -5.13
C THR A 67 13.67 -2.65 -4.00
N PHE A 68 13.31 -3.05 -2.78
CA PHE A 68 13.22 -2.13 -1.63
C PHE A 68 14.41 -2.24 -0.67
N GLY A 69 15.38 -3.14 -0.92
CA GLY A 69 16.53 -3.35 -0.03
C GLY A 69 16.14 -3.84 1.37
N ALA A 70 14.99 -4.51 1.50
CA ALA A 70 14.41 -4.95 2.76
C ALA A 70 13.99 -6.43 2.69
N LYS A 71 13.61 -7.02 3.83
CA LYS A 71 13.18 -8.43 3.90
C LYS A 71 11.75 -8.57 4.38
N PHE A 72 11.03 -9.56 3.83
CA PHE A 72 9.76 -9.95 4.39
C PHE A 72 9.98 -10.54 5.78
N GLY A 73 9.23 -10.03 6.76
CA GLY A 73 9.23 -10.60 8.10
C GLY A 73 8.56 -11.98 8.15
N GLU A 74 8.70 -12.60 9.32
CA GLU A 74 8.08 -13.90 9.59
C GLU A 74 6.56 -13.89 9.39
N PRO A 75 5.98 -15.00 8.88
CA PRO A 75 4.55 -15.17 8.74
C PRO A 75 3.76 -14.82 10.01
N GLY A 76 2.58 -14.24 9.84
CA GLY A 76 1.69 -13.97 10.95
C GLY A 76 0.32 -13.48 10.51
N ALA A 77 -0.48 -13.09 11.50
CA ALA A 77 -1.79 -12.49 11.29
C ALA A 77 -1.68 -11.04 10.78
N ILE A 78 -2.71 -10.56 10.09
CA ILE A 78 -2.75 -9.19 9.55
C ILE A 78 -2.62 -8.11 10.64
N GLY A 79 -3.07 -8.41 11.87
CA GLY A 79 -2.93 -7.51 13.02
C GLY A 79 -1.47 -7.14 13.35
N LYS A 80 -0.51 -8.03 13.05
CA LYS A 80 0.93 -7.74 13.20
C LYS A 80 1.35 -6.59 12.27
N VAL A 81 0.83 -6.56 11.05
CA VAL A 81 1.10 -5.49 10.07
C VAL A 81 0.53 -4.16 10.57
N ILE A 82 -0.69 -4.18 11.09
CA ILE A 82 -1.34 -2.99 11.68
C ILE A 82 -0.49 -2.45 12.83
N GLY A 83 -0.06 -3.31 13.76
CA GLY A 83 0.78 -2.92 14.89
C GLY A 83 2.10 -2.27 14.46
N ILE A 84 2.78 -2.86 13.47
CA ILE A 84 4.03 -2.31 12.92
C ILE A 84 3.82 -0.92 12.32
N LEU A 85 2.77 -0.75 11.50
CA LEU A 85 2.49 0.52 10.83
C LEU A 85 1.98 1.61 11.79
N MET A 86 1.22 1.22 12.81
CA MET A 86 0.77 2.16 13.84
C MET A 86 1.95 2.65 14.68
N ALA A 87 2.84 1.75 15.10
CA ALA A 87 4.05 2.11 15.86
C ALA A 87 5.02 2.99 15.06
N ALA A 88 5.11 2.78 13.74
CA ALA A 88 5.95 3.60 12.85
C ALA A 88 5.37 5.00 12.56
N GLY A 89 4.08 5.22 12.83
CA GLY A 89 3.44 6.53 12.72
C GLY A 89 2.95 6.91 11.30
N PRO A 90 2.36 8.11 11.15
CA PRO A 90 1.80 8.58 9.87
C PRO A 90 2.81 8.59 8.73
N GLY A 91 2.39 8.15 7.54
CA GLY A 91 3.24 8.04 6.34
C GLY A 91 4.02 6.72 6.26
N ALA A 92 4.01 5.91 7.32
CA ALA A 92 4.56 4.58 7.30
C ALA A 92 3.87 3.71 6.25
N ARG A 93 4.62 3.05 5.38
CA ARG A 93 4.08 2.16 4.34
C ARG A 93 4.88 0.87 4.18
N GLY A 94 4.30 -0.07 3.44
CA GLY A 94 4.95 -1.31 3.09
C GLY A 94 4.08 -2.18 2.19
N ILE A 95 4.57 -3.38 1.95
CA ILE A 95 3.96 -4.37 1.09
C ILE A 95 3.59 -5.62 1.91
N VAL A 96 2.38 -6.11 1.69
CA VAL A 96 1.83 -7.31 2.32
C VAL A 96 1.76 -8.41 1.27
N PHE A 97 2.30 -9.58 1.61
CA PHE A 97 2.08 -10.82 0.88
C PHE A 97 1.11 -11.69 1.65
N GLY A 98 -0.04 -12.01 1.05
CA GLY A 98 -1.01 -12.96 1.58
C GLY A 98 -0.91 -14.30 0.87
N LEU A 99 -0.77 -15.40 1.62
CA LEU A 99 -0.79 -16.76 1.08
C LEU A 99 -2.13 -17.43 1.38
N ARG A 100 -2.74 -18.07 0.38
CA ARG A 100 -3.96 -18.87 0.52
C ARG A 100 -3.64 -20.35 0.71
N SER A 101 -4.61 -21.12 1.20
CA SER A 101 -4.46 -22.57 1.45
C SER A 101 -4.11 -23.39 0.20
N ASN A 102 -4.52 -22.93 -0.98
CA ASN A 102 -4.19 -23.54 -2.27
C ASN A 102 -2.80 -23.14 -2.81
N GLY A 103 -1.98 -22.44 -2.02
CA GLY A 103 -0.64 -22.00 -2.42
C GLY A 103 -0.60 -20.73 -3.27
N VAL A 104 -1.75 -20.17 -3.67
CA VAL A 104 -1.80 -18.94 -4.46
C VAL A 104 -1.52 -17.74 -3.57
N GLY A 105 -0.49 -16.96 -3.92
CA GLY A 105 -0.13 -15.72 -3.26
C GLY A 105 -0.77 -14.49 -3.91
N HIS A 106 -1.03 -13.45 -3.11
CA HIS A 106 -1.40 -12.12 -3.58
C HIS A 106 -0.55 -11.06 -2.88
N VAL A 107 -0.31 -9.94 -3.57
CA VAL A 107 0.48 -8.82 -3.03
C VAL A 107 -0.35 -7.55 -3.12
N PHE A 108 -0.35 -6.79 -2.03
CA PHE A 108 -1.01 -5.49 -1.91
C PHE A 108 -0.21 -4.59 -0.95
N ASN A 109 -0.53 -3.30 -0.91
CA ASN A 109 0.18 -2.33 -0.08
C ASN A 109 -0.57 -2.05 1.21
N ALA A 110 0.16 -1.60 2.22
CA ALA A 110 -0.39 -1.09 3.46
C ALA A 110 0.26 0.26 3.79
N VAL A 111 -0.53 1.22 4.27
CA VAL A 111 -0.05 2.56 4.62
C VAL A 111 -0.79 3.11 5.83
N ASN A 112 -0.06 3.76 6.73
CA ASN A 112 -0.61 4.55 7.82
C ASN A 112 -0.93 5.96 7.31
N GLN A 113 -2.19 6.23 7.01
CA GLN A 113 -2.66 7.55 6.60
C GLN A 113 -3.22 8.28 7.82
N LYS A 114 -2.41 9.16 8.40
CA LYS A 114 -2.79 10.03 9.54
C LYS A 114 -3.35 9.25 10.74
N GLY A 115 -2.71 8.13 11.10
CA GLY A 115 -3.11 7.29 12.22
C GLY A 115 -4.11 6.18 11.87
N VAL A 116 -4.46 6.03 10.60
CA VAL A 116 -5.34 4.96 10.12
C VAL A 116 -4.58 4.08 9.14
N VAL A 117 -4.42 2.80 9.47
CA VAL A 117 -3.83 1.82 8.54
C VAL A 117 -4.85 1.44 7.47
N ARG A 118 -4.47 1.64 6.21
CA ARG A 118 -5.27 1.25 5.04
C ARG A 118 -4.53 0.20 4.22
N PHE A 119 -5.26 -0.81 3.76
CA PHE A 119 -4.76 -1.83 2.84
C PHE A 119 -5.27 -1.56 1.44
N LEU A 120 -4.36 -1.48 0.48
CA LEU A 120 -4.57 -0.91 -0.84
C LEU A 120 -4.13 -1.92 -1.91
N ASP A 121 -5.08 -2.36 -2.73
CA ASP A 121 -4.81 -3.23 -3.86
C ASP A 121 -4.74 -2.39 -5.14
N GLY A 122 -3.52 -2.08 -5.57
CA GLY A 122 -3.27 -1.34 -6.81
C GLY A 122 -3.63 -2.11 -8.08
N GLN A 123 -3.77 -3.43 -8.02
CA GLN A 123 -4.21 -4.22 -9.18
C GLN A 123 -5.69 -3.96 -9.48
N THR A 124 -6.51 -3.84 -8.44
CA THR A 124 -7.95 -3.57 -8.57
C THR A 124 -8.30 -2.09 -8.42
N GLY A 125 -7.39 -1.27 -7.89
CA GLY A 125 -7.62 0.14 -7.57
C GLY A 125 -8.57 0.35 -6.38
N ARG A 126 -8.67 -0.64 -5.49
CA ARG A 126 -9.62 -0.69 -4.36
C ARG A 126 -8.91 -1.00 -3.05
N ALA A 127 -9.67 -1.01 -1.95
CA ALA A 127 -9.21 -1.59 -0.70
C ALA A 127 -8.91 -3.08 -0.90
N ALA A 128 -7.84 -3.58 -0.29
CA ALA A 128 -7.49 -4.99 -0.39
C ALA A 128 -8.49 -5.86 0.39
N ALA A 129 -8.91 -6.97 -0.21
CA ALA A 129 -9.60 -8.03 0.51
C ALA A 129 -8.61 -8.72 1.45
N LEU A 130 -9.02 -9.02 2.68
CA LEU A 130 -8.16 -9.62 3.71
C LEU A 130 -8.61 -11.04 4.11
N ASP A 131 -9.72 -11.50 3.56
CA ASP A 131 -10.26 -12.84 3.75
C ASP A 131 -9.60 -13.88 2.83
N GLY A 132 -9.70 -15.16 3.21
CA GLY A 132 -9.20 -16.29 2.43
C GLY A 132 -7.69 -16.53 2.48
N TYR A 133 -6.93 -15.75 3.27
CA TYR A 133 -5.50 -15.98 3.50
C TYR A 133 -5.27 -16.78 4.79
N VAL A 134 -4.32 -17.71 4.73
CA VAL A 134 -3.88 -18.52 5.88
C VAL A 134 -2.68 -17.90 6.61
N GLN A 135 -1.90 -17.05 5.93
CA GLN A 135 -0.81 -16.30 6.54
C GLN A 135 -0.48 -15.04 5.74
N PHE A 136 0.08 -14.04 6.45
CA PHE A 136 0.59 -12.81 5.86
C PHE A 136 2.08 -12.64 6.17
N ARG A 137 2.81 -12.06 5.23
CA ARG A 137 4.18 -11.54 5.45
C ARG A 137 4.20 -10.06 5.10
N PHE A 138 5.05 -9.30 5.78
CA PHE A 138 5.14 -7.85 5.59
C PHE A 138 6.57 -7.41 5.32
N LEU A 139 6.70 -6.50 4.34
CA LEU A 139 7.93 -5.84 3.94
C LEU A 139 7.76 -4.33 4.15
N ARG A 140 8.55 -3.73 5.04
CA ARG A 140 8.53 -2.28 5.26
C ARG A 140 9.32 -1.56 4.16
N THR A 141 8.79 -0.44 3.64
CA THR A 141 9.39 0.29 2.51
C THR A 141 9.88 1.70 2.87
N ASN A 142 9.69 2.15 4.12
CA ASN A 142 10.23 3.40 4.67
C ASN A 142 10.26 3.41 6.21
#